data_AF-A0A9W8I0P8-F1
#
_entry.id   AF-A0A9W8I0P8-F1
#
_cell.length_a   1.000
_cell.length_b   1.000
_cell.length_c   1.000
_cell.angle_alpha   90.00
_cell.angle_beta   90.00
_cell.angle_gamma   90.00
#
_symmetry.space_group_name_H-M   'P 1'
#
loop_
_entity.id
_entity.type
_entity.pdbx_description
1 polymer ?
#
loop_
_entity_poly.entity_id
_entity_poly.type
_entity_poly.pdbx_seq_one_letter_code
_entity_poly.pdbx_strand_id
1 'polypeptide(L)'
;MAITNFEVYATRLRDDRLNIKLKQTIAHELCESLEFFQLQDYSRFVSILWPVIRDLLVKTPPVFVSTAPEQLRSTLLEIIQRIPHSEVFRPIVLEVVTTLVSLVKVENEDNAVVCLKIIYELHRMYRQLLESIAQPFLDLASEIYGNADQMLKSTENMETPASLSTPNVNLMSPSAMSPGLETGDAASKNLNRAISSFKVLTEVPIIVVSIIQANRRHAEQFVTNILPLILHMLELSPKNNSAALPESTSSRTASIDLITAQSKTLSFLAFFARGFTALLLPFQDRIAQLTLSLL
;
A
#
# COMPACT_ATOMS: atom_id res chain seq x y z
N MET A 1 19.02 28.55 13.74
CA MET A 1 18.05 27.66 13.07
C MET A 1 16.86 27.52 13.99
N ALA A 2 15.65 27.78 13.52
CA ALA A 2 14.45 27.57 14.31
C ALA A 2 14.33 26.07 14.62
N ILE A 3 14.22 25.72 15.90
CA ILE A 3 13.96 24.35 16.32
C ILE A 3 12.51 24.04 15.95
N THR A 4 12.28 22.98 15.17
CA THR A 4 10.91 22.54 14.87
C THR A 4 10.19 22.19 16.17
N ASN A 5 9.09 22.89 16.44
CA ASN A 5 8.34 22.75 17.69
C ASN A 5 7.31 21.62 17.56
N PHE A 6 7.75 20.38 17.79
CA PHE A 6 6.93 19.18 17.70
C PHE A 6 5.73 19.20 18.65
N GLU A 7 5.84 19.87 19.79
CA GLU A 7 4.78 20.02 20.78
C GLU A 7 3.59 20.80 20.20
N VAL A 8 3.85 21.87 19.43
CA VAL A 8 2.81 22.65 18.75
C VAL A 8 2.09 21.81 17.70
N TYR A 9 2.84 21.12 16.84
CA TYR A 9 2.25 20.23 15.83
C TYR A 9 1.42 19.12 16.46
N ALA A 10 1.96 18.43 17.47
CA ALA A 10 1.26 17.36 18.19
C ALA A 10 -0.03 17.86 18.85
N THR A 11 -0.01 19.03 19.50
CA THR A 11 -1.18 19.61 20.15
C THR A 11 -2.28 19.91 19.13
N ARG A 12 -1.93 20.53 18.00
CA ARG A 12 -2.92 20.87 16.96
C ARG A 12 -3.47 19.62 16.26
N LEU A 13 -2.61 18.65 15.94
CA LEU A 13 -3.03 17.41 15.27
C LEU A 13 -3.95 16.54 16.15
N ARG A 14 -3.75 16.55 17.48
CA ARG A 14 -4.61 15.87 18.46
C ARG A 14 -5.97 16.53 18.69
N ASP A 15 -6.16 17.78 18.29
CA ASP A 15 -7.42 18.48 18.53
C ASP A 15 -8.51 17.96 17.58
N ASP A 16 -9.46 17.19 18.13
CA ASP A 16 -10.59 16.62 17.40
C ASP A 16 -11.57 17.67 16.87
N ARG A 17 -11.47 18.92 17.33
CA ARG A 17 -12.32 20.03 16.87
C ARG A 17 -11.81 20.64 15.57
N LEU A 18 -10.56 20.40 15.18
CA LEU A 18 -10.02 20.93 13.94
C LEU A 18 -10.54 20.16 12.72
N ASN A 19 -10.95 20.91 11.71
CA ASN A 19 -11.34 20.35 10.42
C ASN A 19 -10.17 19.56 9.79
N ILE A 20 -10.50 18.44 9.13
CA ILE A 20 -9.53 17.56 8.47
C ILE A 20 -8.65 18.25 7.43
N LYS A 21 -9.17 19.25 6.69
CA LYS A 21 -8.39 20.08 5.77
C LYS A 21 -7.28 20.83 6.50
N LEU A 22 -7.60 21.41 7.66
CA LEU A 22 -6.61 22.10 8.47
C LEU A 22 -5.60 21.13 9.08
N LYS A 23 -6.04 19.95 9.53
CA LYS A 23 -5.11 18.88 9.98
C LYS A 23 -4.17 18.45 8.85
N GLN A 24 -4.66 18.33 7.62
CA GLN A 24 -3.87 18.03 6.44
C GLN A 24 -2.81 19.12 6.18
N THR A 25 -3.19 20.40 6.24
CA THR A 25 -2.24 21.52 6.09
C THR A 25 -1.16 21.49 7.18
N ILE A 26 -1.55 21.27 8.44
CA ILE A 26 -0.60 21.18 9.57
C ILE A 26 0.35 19.99 9.40
N ALA A 27 -0.16 18.84 8.96
CA ALA A 27 0.67 17.67 8.70
C ALA A 27 1.66 17.93 7.55
N HIS A 28 1.24 18.68 6.53
CA HIS A 28 2.11 19.06 5.41
C HIS A 28 3.24 19.99 5.86
N GLU A 29 2.92 21.04 6.62
CA GLU A 29 3.91 21.95 7.23
C GLU A 29 4.90 21.17 8.13
N LEU A 30 4.41 20.21 8.92
CA LEU A 30 5.26 19.33 9.70
C LEU A 30 6.18 18.52 8.78
N CYS A 31 5.66 17.91 7.72
CA CYS A 31 6.44 17.11 6.77
C CYS A 31 7.57 17.92 6.12
N GLU A 32 7.30 19.15 5.68
CA GLU A 32 8.31 20.06 5.13
C GLU A 32 9.38 20.43 6.17
N SER A 33 8.97 20.67 7.42
CA SER A 33 9.91 21.02 8.50
C SER A 33 10.91 19.90 8.86
N LEU A 34 10.67 18.67 8.41
CA LEU A 34 11.58 17.53 8.60
C LEU A 34 12.80 17.56 7.66
N GLU A 35 12.85 18.46 6.68
CA GLU A 35 14.05 18.67 5.86
C GLU A 35 15.30 18.96 6.72
N PHE A 36 15.12 19.61 7.87
CA PHE A 36 16.18 19.96 8.81
C PHE A 36 16.26 19.02 10.02
N PHE A 37 15.72 17.80 9.93
CA PHE A 37 15.66 16.86 11.06
C PHE A 37 17.07 16.45 11.55
N GLN A 38 17.32 16.60 12.86
CA GLN A 38 18.62 16.32 13.47
C GLN A 38 18.57 15.17 14.48
N LEU A 39 19.73 14.63 14.85
CA LEU A 39 19.85 13.52 15.81
C LEU A 39 19.20 13.83 17.18
N GLN A 40 19.24 15.09 17.61
CA GLN A 40 18.62 15.55 18.85
C GLN A 40 17.08 15.55 18.82
N ASP A 41 16.48 15.55 17.63
CA ASP A 41 15.02 15.61 17.45
C ASP A 41 14.37 14.22 17.58
N TYR A 42 15.13 13.14 17.45
CA TYR A 42 14.59 11.77 17.51
C TYR A 42 13.84 11.46 18.78
N SER A 43 14.41 11.80 19.94
CA SER A 43 13.76 11.53 21.23
C SER A 43 12.39 12.20 21.31
N ARG A 44 12.28 13.43 20.79
CA ARG A 44 11.03 14.18 20.72
C ARG A 44 10.08 13.61 19.66
N PHE A 45 10.58 13.21 18.50
CA PHE A 45 9.76 12.53 17.49
C PHE A 45 9.10 11.27 18.08
N VAL A 46 9.90 10.42 18.72
CA VAL A 46 9.46 9.15 19.33
C VAL A 46 8.44 9.38 20.44
N SER A 47 8.70 10.33 21.34
CA SER A 47 7.85 10.55 22.52
C SER A 47 6.62 11.42 22.25
N ILE A 48 6.68 12.34 21.30
CA ILE A 48 5.64 13.36 21.06
C ILE A 48 4.87 13.09 19.77
N LEU A 49 5.57 12.96 18.63
CA LEU A 49 4.93 12.90 17.30
C LEU A 49 4.43 11.50 16.95
N TRP A 50 5.23 10.45 17.16
CA TRP A 50 4.84 9.08 16.80
C TRP A 50 3.49 8.66 17.40
N PRO A 51 3.19 8.88 18.70
CA PRO A 51 1.89 8.56 19.26
C PRO A 51 0.73 9.29 18.57
N VAL A 52 0.93 10.56 18.16
CA VAL A 52 -0.09 11.36 17.46
C VAL A 52 -0.34 10.81 16.06
N ILE A 53 0.75 10.56 15.32
CA ILE A 53 0.71 10.04 13.96
C ILE A 53 0.02 8.68 13.94
N ARG A 54 0.41 7.77 14.84
CA ARG A 54 -0.19 6.45 14.99
C ARG A 54 -1.68 6.55 15.28
N ASP A 55 -2.06 7.39 16.24
CA ASP A 55 -3.46 7.56 16.64
C ASP A 55 -4.33 8.08 15.48
N LEU A 56 -3.82 9.06 14.71
CA LEU A 56 -4.51 9.57 13.53
C LEU A 56 -4.66 8.51 12.43
N LEU A 57 -3.61 7.72 12.16
CA LEU A 57 -3.65 6.66 11.16
C LEU A 57 -4.63 5.53 11.56
N VAL A 58 -4.73 5.22 12.85
CA VAL A 58 -5.63 4.16 13.36
C VAL A 58 -7.08 4.64 13.47
N LYS A 59 -7.32 5.87 13.95
CA LYS A 59 -8.69 6.38 14.18
C LYS A 59 -9.35 6.95 12.93
N THR A 60 -8.57 7.53 12.03
CA THR A 60 -9.13 8.04 10.78
C THR A 60 -9.37 6.85 9.85
N PRO A 61 -10.56 6.67 9.26
CA PRO A 61 -10.79 5.58 8.32
C PRO A 61 -9.99 5.80 7.02
N PRO A 62 -9.61 4.72 6.32
CA PRO A 62 -8.98 4.81 5.01
C PRO A 62 -9.96 5.39 3.98
N VAL A 63 -9.42 6.14 3.01
CA VAL A 63 -10.21 6.80 1.98
C VAL A 63 -9.64 6.44 0.61
N PHE A 64 -10.54 6.15 -0.34
CA PHE A 64 -10.25 5.62 -1.67
C PHE A 64 -10.52 6.63 -2.78
N VAL A 65 -10.55 7.91 -2.41
CA VAL A 65 -10.79 9.04 -3.29
C VAL A 65 -9.84 10.15 -2.85
N SER A 66 -9.07 10.71 -3.79
CA SER A 66 -8.09 11.76 -3.51
C SER A 66 -8.75 13.03 -2.96
N THR A 67 -8.88 13.09 -1.64
CA THR A 67 -9.55 14.12 -0.84
C THR A 67 -8.68 14.49 0.35
N ALA A 68 -8.97 15.58 1.05
CA ALA A 68 -8.17 16.01 2.20
C ALA A 68 -7.96 14.93 3.30
N PRO A 69 -8.95 14.08 3.64
CA PRO A 69 -8.72 12.93 4.53
C PRO A 69 -7.69 11.94 4.00
N GLU A 70 -7.73 11.61 2.71
CA GLU A 70 -6.79 10.72 2.05
C GLU A 70 -5.38 11.32 2.05
N GLN A 71 -5.27 12.59 1.66
CA GLN A 71 -4.02 13.35 1.66
C GLN A 71 -3.40 13.46 3.06
N LEU A 72 -4.21 13.67 4.11
CA LEU A 72 -3.73 13.64 5.49
C LEU A 72 -3.03 12.32 5.80
N ARG A 73 -3.64 11.17 5.44
CA ARG A 73 -3.03 9.85 5.67
C ARG A 73 -1.73 9.70 4.89
N SER A 74 -1.73 10.11 3.63
CA SER A 74 -0.55 10.07 2.76
C SER A 74 0.61 10.87 3.37
N THR A 75 0.35 12.10 3.81
CA THR A 75 1.35 12.95 4.46
C THR A 75 1.84 12.37 5.79
N LEU A 76 0.97 11.74 6.59
CA LEU A 76 1.38 11.07 7.84
C LEU A 76 2.32 9.89 7.59
N LEU A 77 2.11 9.12 6.52
CA LEU A 77 3.01 8.03 6.12
C LEU A 77 4.33 8.57 5.56
N GLU A 78 4.28 9.65 4.79
CA GLU A 78 5.47 10.34 4.25
C GLU A 78 6.36 10.88 5.38
N ILE A 79 5.77 11.42 6.45
CA ILE A 79 6.51 11.82 7.67
C ILE A 79 7.33 10.64 8.21
N ILE A 80 6.73 9.45 8.35
CA ILE A 80 7.43 8.26 8.86
C ILE A 80 8.55 7.85 7.89
N GLN A 81 8.32 7.94 6.58
CA GLN A 81 9.30 7.61 5.56
C GLN A 81 10.50 8.56 5.55
N ARG A 82 10.30 9.85 5.85
CA ARG A 82 11.35 10.87 5.80
C ARG A 82 12.31 10.86 6.99
N ILE A 83 11.89 10.37 8.16
CA ILE A 83 12.78 10.29 9.32
C ILE A 83 13.89 9.28 9.03
N PRO A 84 15.18 9.61 9.25
CA PRO A 84 16.22 8.62 9.02
C PRO A 84 16.08 7.45 10.01
N HIS A 85 16.08 6.20 9.54
CA HIS A 85 15.81 5.03 10.39
C HIS A 85 17.04 4.57 11.19
N SER A 86 17.74 5.49 11.87
CA SER A 86 18.92 5.20 12.70
C SER A 86 18.62 4.37 13.96
N GLU A 87 19.63 3.86 14.66
CA GLU A 87 19.46 3.05 15.90
C GLU A 87 18.60 3.73 16.97
N VAL A 88 18.48 5.06 16.97
CA VAL A 88 17.61 5.79 17.91
C VAL A 88 16.11 5.52 17.66
N PHE A 89 15.75 5.04 16.46
CA PHE A 89 14.40 4.64 16.09
C PHE A 89 14.00 3.27 16.67
N ARG A 90 15.00 2.45 17.05
CA ARG A 90 14.84 1.08 17.57
C ARG A 90 13.74 0.90 18.62
N PRO A 91 13.52 1.81 19.59
CA PRO A 91 12.49 1.63 20.62
C PRO A 91 11.07 1.51 20.08
N ILE A 92 10.76 2.10 18.91
CA ILE A 92 9.42 2.08 18.32
C ILE A 92 9.30 1.22 17.07
N VAL A 93 10.40 0.64 16.56
CA VAL A 93 10.42 -0.14 15.31
C VAL A 93 9.34 -1.21 15.27
N LEU A 94 9.20 -2.01 16.35
CA LEU A 94 8.21 -3.07 16.38
C LEU A 94 6.78 -2.52 16.29
N GLU A 95 6.49 -1.44 17.01
CA GLU A 95 5.18 -0.79 17.00
C GLU A 95 4.86 -0.16 15.65
N VAL A 96 5.83 0.52 15.04
CA VAL A 96 5.72 1.12 13.70
C VAL A 96 5.41 0.05 12.68
N VAL A 97 6.22 -1.00 12.60
CA VAL A 97 6.02 -2.07 11.61
C VAL A 97 4.71 -2.82 11.86
N THR A 98 4.34 -3.10 13.11
CA THR A 98 3.04 -3.71 13.44
C THR A 98 1.88 -2.85 12.91
N THR A 99 1.96 -1.54 13.14
CA THR A 99 0.96 -0.58 12.66
C THR A 99 0.90 -0.61 11.13
N LEU A 100 2.03 -0.48 10.44
CA LEU A 100 2.09 -0.43 8.97
C LEU A 100 1.56 -1.72 8.33
N VAL A 101 1.87 -2.90 8.89
CA VAL A 101 1.33 -4.18 8.40
C VAL A 101 -0.20 -4.21 8.51
N SER A 102 -0.77 -3.70 9.60
CA SER A 102 -2.23 -3.59 9.74
C SER A 102 -2.85 -2.60 8.74
N LEU A 103 -2.15 -1.49 8.45
CA LEU A 103 -2.60 -0.49 7.51
C LEU A 103 -2.64 -1.00 6.07
N VAL A 104 -1.66 -1.80 5.63
CA VAL A 104 -1.66 -2.37 4.26
C VAL A 104 -2.96 -3.13 3.92
N LYS A 105 -3.63 -3.74 4.91
CA LYS A 105 -4.90 -4.46 4.68
C LYS A 105 -6.08 -3.54 4.35
N VAL A 106 -6.05 -2.31 4.85
CA VAL A 106 -7.21 -1.40 4.83
C VAL A 106 -6.98 -0.16 4.00
N GLU A 107 -5.73 0.19 3.71
CA GLU A 107 -5.35 1.37 2.94
C GLU A 107 -5.70 1.29 1.46
N ASN A 108 -5.65 2.45 0.82
CA ASN A 108 -5.58 2.54 -0.63
C ASN A 108 -4.18 2.12 -1.13
N GLU A 109 -4.08 1.83 -2.43
CA GLU A 109 -2.85 1.32 -3.05
C GLU A 109 -1.63 2.25 -2.92
N ASP A 110 -1.83 3.57 -3.01
CA ASP A 110 -0.74 4.54 -2.96
C ASP A 110 -0.13 4.61 -1.55
N ASN A 111 -0.98 4.67 -0.51
CA ASN A 111 -0.55 4.63 0.88
C ASN A 111 0.07 3.28 1.27
N ALA A 112 -0.48 2.16 0.78
CA ALA A 112 0.07 0.84 1.06
C ALA A 112 1.46 0.63 0.47
N VAL A 113 1.77 1.19 -0.71
CA VAL A 113 3.13 1.16 -1.26
C VAL A 113 4.12 1.88 -0.34
N VAL A 114 3.74 3.02 0.24
CA VAL A 114 4.59 3.73 1.22
C VAL A 114 4.79 2.86 2.47
N CYS A 115 3.73 2.27 3.01
CA CYS A 115 3.82 1.33 4.14
C CYS A 115 4.81 0.19 3.85
N LEU A 116 4.69 -0.47 2.69
CA LEU A 116 5.55 -1.60 2.31
C LEU A 116 7.02 -1.21 2.18
N LYS A 117 7.31 -0.03 1.64
CA LYS A 117 8.69 0.49 1.54
C LYS A 117 9.31 0.72 2.91
N ILE A 118 8.57 1.32 3.85
CA ILE A 118 9.03 1.52 5.22
C ILE A 118 9.22 0.17 5.93
N ILE A 119 8.28 -0.77 5.77
CA ILE A 119 8.39 -2.12 6.32
C ILE A 119 9.66 -2.81 5.81
N TYR A 120 9.93 -2.74 4.50
CA TYR A 120 11.11 -3.34 3.90
C TYR A 120 12.41 -2.78 4.48
N GLU A 121 12.51 -1.46 4.58
CA GLU A 121 13.69 -0.76 5.10
C GLU A 121 13.96 -1.13 6.56
N LEU A 122 12.94 -0.99 7.42
CA LEU A 122 13.05 -1.33 8.84
C LEU A 122 13.35 -2.82 9.05
N HIS A 123 12.73 -3.71 8.26
CA HIS A 123 13.00 -5.14 8.36
C HIS A 123 14.46 -5.47 8.03
N ARG A 124 15.04 -4.83 6.99
CA ARG A 124 16.44 -5.04 6.64
C ARG A 124 17.40 -4.65 7.77
N MET A 125 17.09 -3.59 8.50
CA MET A 125 17.90 -3.05 9.59
C MET A 125 17.71 -3.79 10.91
N TYR A 126 16.47 -4.17 11.25
CA TYR A 126 16.09 -4.65 12.58
C TYR A 126 15.55 -6.09 12.60
N ARG A 127 16.08 -6.97 11.75
CA ARG A 127 15.61 -8.37 11.56
C ARG A 127 15.29 -9.13 12.85
N GLN A 128 16.18 -9.06 13.84
CA GLN A 128 16.01 -9.76 15.12
C GLN A 128 14.83 -9.20 15.94
N LEU A 129 14.61 -7.89 15.89
CA LEU A 129 13.51 -7.24 16.62
C LEU A 129 12.14 -7.52 15.97
N LEU A 130 12.13 -7.84 14.69
CA LEU A 130 10.93 -8.00 13.87
C LEU A 130 10.57 -9.48 13.60
N GLU A 131 11.16 -10.43 14.33
CA GLU A 131 10.86 -11.86 14.18
C GLU A 131 9.36 -12.17 14.39
N SER A 132 8.70 -11.48 15.31
CA SER A 132 7.25 -11.64 15.56
C SER A 132 6.36 -11.13 14.42
N ILE A 133 6.89 -10.29 13.53
CA ILE A 133 6.18 -9.76 12.36
C ILE A 133 6.22 -10.72 11.17
N ALA A 134 7.15 -11.67 11.16
CA ALA A 134 7.35 -12.58 10.04
C ALA A 134 6.04 -13.26 9.61
N GLN A 135 5.36 -13.95 10.53
CA GLN A 135 4.11 -14.65 10.20
C GLN A 135 2.98 -13.70 9.78
N PRO A 136 2.66 -12.61 10.51
CA PRO A 136 1.66 -11.62 10.06
C PRO A 136 1.88 -11.10 8.64
N PHE A 137 3.13 -10.82 8.24
CA PHE A 137 3.43 -10.35 6.90
C PHE A 137 3.30 -11.46 5.85
N LEU A 138 3.72 -12.69 6.16
CA LEU A 138 3.57 -13.83 5.25
C LEU A 138 2.08 -14.17 5.01
N ASP A 139 1.24 -14.03 6.03
CA ASP A 139 -0.21 -14.18 5.89
C ASP A 139 -0.80 -13.08 5.00
N LEU A 140 -0.38 -11.83 5.19
CA LEU A 140 -0.75 -10.71 4.33
C LEU A 140 -0.31 -10.93 2.88
N ALA A 141 0.91 -11.42 2.65
CA ALA A 141 1.40 -11.73 1.31
C ALA A 141 0.53 -12.79 0.62
N SER A 142 0.13 -13.83 1.37
CA SER A 142 -0.78 -14.87 0.87
C SER A 142 -2.15 -14.31 0.52
N GLU A 143 -2.69 -13.41 1.35
CA GLU A 143 -3.95 -12.72 1.10
C GLU A 143 -3.90 -11.87 -0.18
N ILE A 144 -2.82 -11.09 -0.38
CA ILE A 144 -2.63 -10.26 -1.58
C ILE A 144 -2.56 -11.15 -2.84
N TYR A 145 -1.75 -12.21 -2.83
CA TYR A 145 -1.68 -13.15 -3.96
C TYR A 145 -2.99 -13.90 -4.20
N GLY A 146 -3.74 -14.21 -3.14
CA GLY A 146 -5.06 -14.85 -3.23
C GLY A 146 -6.14 -13.96 -3.86
N ASN A 147 -5.93 -12.64 -3.90
CA ASN A 147 -6.87 -11.70 -4.51
C ASN A 147 -6.60 -11.42 -6.00
N ALA A 148 -5.63 -12.10 -6.64
CA ALA A 148 -5.19 -11.79 -8.00
C ALA A 148 -6.34 -11.76 -9.03
N ASP A 149 -7.32 -12.66 -8.94
CA ASP A 149 -8.53 -12.64 -9.80
C ASP A 149 -9.39 -11.38 -9.60
N GLN A 150 -9.49 -10.90 -8.36
CA GLN A 150 -10.25 -9.68 -8.07
C GLN A 150 -9.55 -8.46 -8.66
N MET A 151 -8.21 -8.43 -8.60
CA MET A 151 -7.40 -7.38 -9.23
C MET A 151 -7.65 -7.31 -10.74
N LEU A 152 -7.69 -8.48 -11.40
CA LEU A 152 -7.98 -8.56 -12.84
C LEU A 152 -9.39 -8.07 -13.15
N LYS A 153 -10.41 -8.52 -12.39
CA LYS A 153 -11.81 -8.08 -12.56
C LYS A 153 -11.99 -6.57 -12.35
N SER A 154 -11.29 -5.98 -11.38
CA SER A 154 -11.36 -4.52 -11.17
C SER A 154 -10.80 -3.74 -12.35
N THR A 155 -9.78 -4.28 -13.02
CA THR A 155 -9.22 -3.70 -14.25
C THR A 155 -10.23 -3.77 -15.40
N GLU A 156 -10.88 -4.92 -15.59
CA GLU A 156 -11.91 -5.11 -16.63
C GLU A 156 -13.15 -4.21 -16.41
N ASN A 157 -13.60 -4.05 -15.17
CA ASN A 157 -14.76 -3.20 -14.85
C ASN A 157 -14.49 -1.69 -15.06
N MET A 158 -13.23 -1.26 -15.13
CA MET A 158 -12.87 0.10 -15.53
C MET A 158 -13.06 0.35 -17.03
N GLU A 159 -13.28 -0.69 -17.84
CA GLU A 159 -13.48 -0.59 -19.28
C GLU A 159 -14.93 -0.35 -19.68
N THR A 160 -15.90 -0.71 -18.83
CA THR A 160 -17.30 -0.32 -19.06
C THR A 160 -17.45 1.18 -18.76
N PRO A 161 -17.83 2.02 -19.74
CA PRO A 161 -18.29 3.35 -19.43
C PRO A 161 -19.44 3.20 -18.44
N ALA A 162 -19.48 4.04 -17.41
CA ALA A 162 -20.63 4.13 -16.51
C ALA A 162 -21.88 4.54 -17.31
N SER A 163 -22.50 3.60 -18.03
CA SER A 163 -23.80 3.75 -18.62
C SER A 163 -24.80 3.66 -17.48
N LEU A 164 -25.28 4.83 -17.08
CA LEU A 164 -26.64 5.09 -16.64
C LEU A 164 -27.35 3.88 -16.04
N SER A 165 -27.24 3.71 -14.73
CA SER A 165 -28.19 2.93 -13.96
C SER A 165 -28.60 3.75 -12.74
N THR A 166 -29.57 4.63 -12.96
CA THR A 166 -30.43 5.17 -11.90
C THR A 166 -31.20 4.02 -11.25
N PRO A 167 -31.51 4.14 -9.95
CA PRO A 167 -32.85 3.83 -9.51
C PRO A 167 -33.56 5.08 -9.03
N ASN A 168 -34.68 5.30 -9.70
CA ASN A 168 -35.75 6.25 -9.44
C ASN A 168 -36.26 6.18 -7.99
N VAL A 169 -36.28 7.30 -7.26
CA VAL A 169 -37.29 7.53 -6.19
C VAL A 169 -37.79 8.97 -6.28
N ASN A 170 -39.11 9.08 -6.33
CA ASN A 170 -39.94 10.23 -6.64
C ASN A 170 -39.90 11.39 -5.62
N LEU A 171 -39.96 12.61 -6.19
CA LEU A 171 -40.74 13.81 -5.83
C LEU A 171 -40.87 14.26 -4.36
N MET A 172 -40.34 15.46 -4.05
CA MET A 172 -41.09 16.74 -3.91
C MET A 172 -40.13 17.93 -3.62
N SER A 173 -40.29 19.02 -4.37
CA SER A 173 -39.48 20.28 -4.41
C SER A 173 -40.05 21.37 -3.46
N PRO A 174 -39.69 22.68 -3.55
CA PRO A 174 -38.42 23.38 -3.79
C PRO A 174 -38.15 24.54 -2.77
N SER A 175 -36.91 25.04 -2.67
CA SER A 175 -36.62 26.44 -2.26
C SER A 175 -35.32 26.92 -2.90
N ALA A 176 -35.27 28.21 -3.23
CA ALA A 176 -34.57 28.79 -4.37
C ALA A 176 -33.31 29.62 -4.01
N MET A 177 -32.46 29.86 -5.05
CA MET A 177 -31.57 31.04 -5.29
C MET A 177 -30.34 31.19 -4.35
N SER A 178 -29.07 31.42 -4.75
CA SER A 178 -28.36 31.76 -6.01
C SER A 178 -26.83 31.49 -5.83
N PRO A 179 -25.86 32.17 -6.49
CA PRO A 179 -25.09 31.64 -7.61
C PRO A 179 -23.56 31.53 -7.37
N GLY A 180 -22.89 30.69 -8.17
CA GLY A 180 -21.49 30.87 -8.58
C GLY A 180 -20.39 30.61 -7.54
N LEU A 181 -19.67 29.51 -7.73
CA LEU A 181 -18.21 29.54 -7.82
C LEU A 181 -17.76 28.30 -8.58
N GLU A 182 -17.41 28.49 -9.86
CA GLU A 182 -16.58 27.54 -10.58
C GLU A 182 -15.17 27.60 -9.99
N THR A 183 -14.89 26.71 -9.05
CA THR A 183 -13.52 26.24 -8.81
C THR A 183 -13.52 24.78 -9.23
N GLY A 184 -12.88 24.50 -10.35
CA GLY A 184 -12.75 23.15 -10.88
C GLY A 184 -12.19 22.23 -9.80
N ASP A 185 -13.06 21.39 -9.24
CA ASP A 185 -12.65 20.21 -8.51
C ASP A 185 -11.83 19.39 -9.52
N ALA A 186 -10.51 19.36 -9.30
CA ALA A 186 -9.65 18.37 -9.92
C ALA A 186 -10.35 17.02 -9.72
N ALA A 187 -10.82 16.42 -10.81
CA ALA A 187 -11.65 15.22 -10.78
C ALA A 187 -11.03 14.22 -9.80
N SER A 188 -11.71 14.00 -8.69
CA SER A 188 -11.16 13.26 -7.56
C SER A 188 -10.86 11.84 -8.00
N LYS A 189 -9.57 11.51 -8.10
CA LYS A 189 -9.09 10.20 -8.58
C LYS A 189 -9.58 9.10 -7.62
N ASN A 190 -10.25 8.09 -8.16
CA ASN A 190 -10.56 6.87 -7.41
C ASN A 190 -9.28 6.04 -7.24
N LEU A 191 -9.04 5.53 -6.04
CA LEU A 191 -7.87 4.75 -5.67
C LEU A 191 -8.30 3.33 -5.33
N ASN A 192 -7.59 2.32 -5.83
CA ASN A 192 -7.94 0.93 -5.54
C ASN A 192 -7.60 0.57 -4.09
N ARG A 193 -8.30 -0.44 -3.58
CA ARG A 193 -7.93 -1.06 -2.29
C ARG A 193 -6.60 -1.78 -2.43
N ALA A 194 -5.72 -1.61 -1.44
CA ALA A 194 -4.35 -2.12 -1.48
C ALA A 194 -4.26 -3.63 -1.72
N ILE A 195 -5.05 -4.44 -1.01
CA ILE A 195 -5.05 -5.90 -1.15
C ILE A 195 -5.59 -6.39 -2.50
N SER A 196 -6.10 -5.48 -3.33
CA SER A 196 -6.64 -5.75 -4.67
C SER A 196 -5.92 -4.93 -5.75
N SER A 197 -4.65 -4.56 -5.52
CA SER A 197 -3.84 -3.77 -6.47
C SER A 197 -2.58 -4.51 -6.92
N PHE A 198 -2.39 -4.63 -8.25
CA PHE A 198 -1.16 -5.16 -8.84
C PHE A 198 0.06 -4.32 -8.46
N LYS A 199 -0.11 -2.99 -8.35
CA LYS A 199 0.94 -2.07 -7.90
C LYS A 199 1.47 -2.44 -6.53
N VAL A 200 0.57 -2.74 -5.57
CA VAL A 200 0.95 -3.20 -4.22
C VAL A 200 1.65 -4.57 -4.28
N LEU A 201 1.14 -5.50 -5.09
CA LEU A 201 1.74 -6.82 -5.27
C LEU A 201 3.22 -6.72 -5.72
N THR A 202 3.58 -5.74 -6.55
CA THR A 202 4.97 -5.59 -7.03
C THR A 202 6.01 -5.41 -5.90
N GLU A 203 5.61 -4.89 -4.75
CA GLU A 203 6.49 -4.64 -3.59
C GLU A 203 6.59 -5.86 -2.66
N VAL A 204 5.64 -6.80 -2.71
CA VAL A 204 5.55 -7.94 -1.78
C VAL A 204 6.71 -8.94 -1.91
N PRO A 205 7.11 -9.40 -3.12
CA PRO A 205 8.13 -10.44 -3.27
C PRO A 205 9.44 -10.19 -2.53
N ILE A 206 10.00 -8.98 -2.66
CA ILE A 206 11.31 -8.67 -2.09
C ILE A 206 11.27 -8.65 -0.56
N ILE A 207 10.15 -8.22 0.02
CA ILE A 207 9.93 -8.20 1.46
C ILE A 207 9.79 -9.63 1.98
N VAL A 208 8.99 -10.47 1.30
CA VAL A 208 8.85 -11.89 1.63
C VAL A 208 10.20 -12.59 1.60
N VAL A 209 11.00 -12.39 0.54
CA VAL A 209 12.37 -12.92 0.45
C VAL A 209 13.22 -12.47 1.64
N SER A 210 13.16 -11.18 2.00
CA SER A 210 13.91 -10.68 3.15
C SER A 210 13.49 -11.34 4.47
N ILE A 211 12.19 -11.57 4.68
CA ILE A 211 11.63 -12.17 5.89
C ILE A 211 12.00 -13.65 5.98
N ILE A 212 11.77 -14.45 4.93
CA ILE A 212 12.07 -15.89 4.97
C ILE A 212 13.58 -16.16 5.05
N GLN A 213 14.43 -15.28 4.53
CA GLN A 213 15.88 -15.37 4.71
C GLN A 213 16.29 -15.16 6.18
N ALA A 214 15.60 -14.27 6.90
CA ALA A 214 15.83 -14.01 8.32
C ALA A 214 15.17 -15.07 9.23
N ASN A 215 14.02 -15.62 8.81
CA ASN A 215 13.18 -16.50 9.63
C ASN A 215 12.91 -17.83 8.92
N ARG A 216 13.98 -18.61 8.72
CA ARG A 216 13.97 -19.87 7.94
C ARG A 216 12.93 -20.89 8.39
N ARG A 217 12.57 -20.92 9.67
CA ARG A 217 11.57 -21.85 10.23
C ARG A 217 10.18 -21.73 9.59
N HIS A 218 9.81 -20.54 9.10
CA HIS A 218 8.51 -20.31 8.45
C HIS A 218 8.55 -20.61 6.94
N ALA A 219 9.73 -20.80 6.37
CA ALA A 219 9.91 -20.71 4.93
C ALA A 219 9.27 -21.88 4.17
N GLU A 220 9.48 -23.12 4.59
CA GLU A 220 8.95 -24.29 3.88
C GLU A 220 7.42 -24.32 3.86
N GLN A 221 6.79 -24.14 5.02
CA GLN A 221 5.33 -24.08 5.14
C GLN A 221 4.74 -22.92 4.32
N PHE A 222 5.36 -21.75 4.36
CA PHE A 222 4.91 -20.61 3.57
C PHE A 222 5.05 -20.88 2.07
N VAL A 223 6.19 -21.41 1.61
CA VAL A 223 6.42 -21.71 0.19
C VAL A 223 5.40 -22.71 -0.33
N THR A 224 5.10 -23.77 0.44
CA THR A 224 4.07 -24.76 0.07
C THR A 224 2.70 -24.09 -0.13
N ASN A 225 2.33 -23.14 0.72
CA ASN A 225 1.02 -22.49 0.67
C ASN A 225 0.92 -21.39 -0.42
N ILE A 226 1.99 -20.62 -0.61
CA ILE A 226 2.00 -19.48 -1.56
C ILE A 226 2.20 -19.94 -3.01
N LEU A 227 2.87 -21.07 -3.24
CA LEU A 227 3.27 -21.50 -4.58
C LEU A 227 2.08 -21.65 -5.55
N PRO A 228 0.94 -22.29 -5.19
CA PRO A 228 -0.22 -22.33 -6.08
C PRO A 228 -0.76 -20.94 -6.44
N LEU A 229 -0.73 -19.99 -5.49
CA LEU A 229 -1.21 -18.62 -5.70
C LEU A 229 -0.28 -17.82 -6.63
N ILE A 230 1.03 -18.02 -6.50
CA ILE A 230 2.04 -17.44 -7.42
C ILE A 230 1.83 -17.94 -8.84
N LEU A 231 1.67 -19.26 -9.02
CA LEU A 231 1.46 -19.84 -10.34
C LEU A 231 0.16 -19.34 -10.97
N HIS A 232 -0.91 -19.22 -10.18
CA HIS A 232 -2.17 -18.61 -10.63
C HIS A 232 -2.01 -17.14 -11.04
N MET A 233 -1.30 -16.33 -10.25
CA MET A 233 -1.02 -14.94 -10.58
C MET A 233 -0.27 -14.80 -11.92
N LEU A 234 0.67 -15.71 -12.18
CA LEU A 234 1.43 -15.75 -13.43
C LEU A 234 0.59 -16.19 -14.64
N GLU A 235 -0.52 -16.90 -14.44
CA GLU A 235 -1.44 -17.33 -15.50
C GLU A 235 -2.44 -16.24 -15.91
N LEU A 236 -2.58 -15.19 -15.10
CA LEU A 236 -3.52 -14.13 -15.40
C LEU A 236 -3.18 -13.48 -16.75
N SER A 237 -4.20 -13.39 -17.59
CA SER A 237 -4.15 -12.64 -18.83
C SER A 237 -5.36 -11.70 -18.86
N PRO A 238 -5.19 -10.46 -19.33
CA PRO A 238 -6.35 -9.64 -19.68
C PRO A 238 -7.17 -10.45 -20.68
N LYS A 239 -8.47 -10.66 -20.41
CA LYS A 239 -9.33 -11.21 -21.45
C LYS A 239 -9.38 -10.18 -22.56
N ASN A 240 -8.67 -10.44 -23.66
CA ASN A 240 -8.83 -9.73 -24.93
C ASN A 240 -10.22 -10.05 -25.51
N ASN A 241 -11.29 -9.63 -24.84
CA ASN A 241 -12.59 -9.56 -25.45
C ASN A 241 -12.56 -8.33 -26.37
N SER A 242 -12.20 -8.60 -27.62
CA SER A 242 -12.02 -7.71 -28.76
C SER A 242 -10.57 -7.29 -29.02
N ALA A 243 -10.15 -7.48 -30.26
CA ALA A 243 -8.90 -7.00 -30.85
C ALA A 243 -8.88 -5.46 -31.00
N ALA A 244 -9.42 -4.75 -30.01
CA ALA A 244 -9.36 -3.32 -29.88
C ALA A 244 -8.24 -2.98 -28.89
N LEU A 245 -7.40 -2.00 -29.24
CA LEU A 245 -6.44 -1.41 -28.30
C LEU A 245 -7.19 -0.98 -27.01
N PRO A 246 -6.57 -1.09 -25.81
CA PRO A 246 -7.16 -0.50 -24.61
C PRO A 246 -7.45 0.98 -24.85
N GLU A 247 -8.74 1.31 -24.96
CA GLU A 247 -9.22 2.63 -25.38
C GLU A 247 -9.02 3.70 -24.28
N SER A 248 -8.87 3.27 -23.02
CA SER A 248 -8.66 4.17 -21.87
C SER A 248 -7.22 4.14 -21.33
N THR A 249 -6.74 5.29 -20.87
CA THR A 249 -5.44 5.43 -20.20
C THR A 249 -5.35 4.58 -18.93
N SER A 250 -6.47 4.41 -18.21
CA SER A 250 -6.56 3.59 -17.00
C SER A 250 -6.33 2.10 -17.28
N SER A 251 -6.99 1.53 -18.31
CA SER A 251 -6.81 0.12 -18.70
C SER A 251 -5.37 -0.18 -19.14
N ARG A 252 -4.74 0.77 -19.83
CA ARG A 252 -3.31 0.67 -20.18
C ARG A 252 -2.42 0.64 -18.92
N THR A 253 -2.64 1.54 -17.97
CA THR A 253 -1.86 1.55 -16.70
C THR A 253 -2.03 0.24 -15.94
N ALA A 254 -3.26 -0.25 -15.79
CA ALA A 254 -3.52 -1.50 -15.09
C ALA A 254 -2.91 -2.73 -15.80
N SER A 255 -2.87 -2.73 -17.13
CA SER A 255 -2.17 -3.77 -17.91
C SER A 255 -0.65 -3.73 -17.69
N ILE A 256 -0.06 -2.53 -17.65
CA ILE A 256 1.37 -2.35 -17.33
C ILE A 256 1.67 -2.83 -15.90
N ASP A 257 0.78 -2.53 -14.95
CA ASP A 257 0.93 -2.97 -13.56
C ASP A 257 0.84 -4.50 -13.45
N LEU A 258 -0.07 -5.16 -14.18
CA LEU A 258 -0.13 -6.62 -14.26
C LEU A 258 1.18 -7.21 -14.80
N ILE A 259 1.67 -6.73 -15.94
CA ILE A 259 2.92 -7.22 -16.54
C ILE A 259 4.10 -7.03 -15.58
N THR A 260 4.17 -5.87 -14.91
CA THR A 260 5.20 -5.58 -13.92
C THR A 260 5.11 -6.54 -12.73
N ALA A 261 3.89 -6.78 -12.24
CA ALA A 261 3.63 -7.72 -11.15
C ALA A 261 4.00 -9.16 -11.53
N GLN A 262 3.75 -9.58 -12.78
CA GLN A 262 4.13 -10.90 -13.28
C GLN A 262 5.65 -11.04 -13.38
N SER A 263 6.34 -10.03 -13.90
CA SER A 263 7.82 -10.01 -13.96
C SER A 263 8.46 -10.14 -12.57
N LYS A 264 7.95 -9.39 -11.58
CA LYS A 264 8.39 -9.47 -10.18
C LYS A 264 8.06 -10.83 -9.55
N THR A 265 6.89 -11.38 -9.85
CA THR A 265 6.45 -12.69 -9.36
C THR A 265 7.26 -13.83 -9.98
N LEU A 266 7.63 -13.73 -11.26
CA LEU A 266 8.51 -14.71 -11.91
C LEU A 266 9.91 -14.68 -11.30
N SER A 267 10.43 -13.48 -11.02
CA SER A 267 11.69 -13.31 -10.27
C SER A 267 11.61 -13.91 -8.87
N PHE A 268 10.44 -13.82 -8.23
CA PHE A 268 10.18 -14.42 -6.92
C PHE A 268 10.16 -15.96 -6.99
N LEU A 269 9.50 -16.52 -7.99
CA LEU A 269 9.48 -17.96 -8.25
C LEU A 269 10.89 -18.50 -8.52
N ALA A 270 11.72 -17.75 -9.26
CA ALA A 270 13.12 -18.09 -9.50
C ALA A 270 13.95 -18.12 -8.19
N PHE A 271 13.63 -17.27 -7.21
CA PHE A 271 14.23 -17.37 -5.88
C PHE A 271 13.90 -18.72 -5.21
N PHE A 272 12.66 -19.21 -5.34
CA PHE A 272 12.29 -20.52 -4.79
C PHE A 272 12.99 -21.68 -5.48
N ALA A 273 13.24 -21.60 -6.79
CA ALA A 273 13.98 -22.62 -7.51
C ALA A 273 15.38 -22.90 -6.95
N ARG A 274 16.01 -21.92 -6.28
CA ARG A 274 17.34 -22.06 -5.66
C ARG A 274 17.33 -22.72 -4.28
N GLY A 275 16.22 -22.65 -3.55
CA GLY A 275 16.16 -23.02 -2.13
C GLY A 275 15.08 -24.04 -1.76
N PHE A 276 14.10 -24.27 -2.64
CA PHE A 276 12.90 -25.07 -2.38
C PHE A 276 12.57 -25.98 -3.57
N THR A 277 13.57 -26.42 -4.33
CA THR A 277 13.41 -27.17 -5.59
C THR A 277 12.49 -28.38 -5.46
N ALA A 278 12.56 -29.12 -4.34
CA ALA A 278 11.70 -30.26 -4.08
C ALA A 278 10.21 -29.91 -4.06
N LEU A 279 9.85 -28.72 -3.56
CA LEU A 279 8.46 -28.22 -3.55
C LEU A 279 7.98 -27.78 -4.92
N LEU A 280 8.89 -27.40 -5.83
CA LEU A 280 8.57 -26.95 -7.18
C LEU A 280 8.44 -28.12 -8.17
N LEU A 281 9.04 -29.28 -7.87
CA LEU A 281 9.07 -30.44 -8.75
C LEU A 281 7.68 -30.88 -9.26
N PRO A 282 6.61 -30.90 -8.44
CA PRO A 282 5.27 -31.24 -8.91
C PRO A 282 4.68 -30.26 -9.94
N PHE A 283 5.24 -29.05 -10.03
CA PHE A 283 4.79 -27.97 -10.91
C PHE A 283 5.76 -27.67 -12.05
N GLN A 284 6.83 -28.45 -12.22
CA GLN A 284 7.94 -28.13 -13.13
C GLN A 284 7.51 -27.82 -14.57
N ASP A 285 6.57 -28.59 -15.13
CA ASP A 285 6.09 -28.40 -16.51
C ASP A 285 5.27 -27.12 -16.64
N ARG A 286 4.41 -26.85 -15.64
CA ARG A 286 3.61 -25.63 -15.55
C ARG A 286 4.51 -24.40 -15.43
N ILE A 287 5.56 -24.47 -14.60
CA ILE A 287 6.55 -23.41 -14.44
C ILE A 287 7.30 -23.15 -15.76
N ALA A 288 7.71 -24.19 -16.47
CA ALA A 288 8.38 -24.06 -17.76
C ALA A 288 7.49 -23.37 -18.79
N GLN A 289 6.22 -23.79 -18.90
CA GLN A 289 5.24 -23.18 -19.81
C GLN A 289 5.00 -21.71 -19.47
N LEU A 290 4.80 -21.38 -18.20
CA LEU A 290 4.58 -20.00 -17.76
C LEU A 290 5.78 -19.10 -18.05
N THR A 291 6.98 -19.60 -17.79
CA THR A 291 8.22 -18.86 -18.08
C THR A 291 8.34 -18.54 -19.56
N LEU A 292 8.02 -19.50 -20.45
CA LEU A 292 8.03 -19.28 -21.90
C LEU A 292 6.95 -18.30 -22.36
N SER A 293 5.77 -18.29 -21.71
CA SER A 293 4.66 -17.41 -22.09
C SER A 293 4.85 -15.95 -21.68
N LEU A 294 5.71 -15.69 -20.68
CA LEU A 294 5.95 -14.36 -20.11
C LEU A 294 7.27 -13.71 -20.58
N LEU A 295 8.06 -14.41 -21.40
CA LEU A 295 9.28 -13.92 -22.04
C LEU A 295 8.97 -13.30 -23.40
#